data_AF-A0A9X8EAX3-F1
#
_entry.id   AF-A0A9X8EAX3-F1
#
_cell.length_a   1.000
_cell.length_b   1.000
_cell.length_c   1.000
_cell.angle_alpha   90.00
_cell.angle_beta   90.00
_cell.angle_gamma   90.00
#
_symmetry.space_group_name_H-M   'P 1'
#
loop_
_entity.id
_entity.type
_entity.pdbx_description
1 polymer ?
#
loop_
_entity_poly.entity_id
_entity_poly.type
_entity_poly.pdbx_seq_one_letter_code
_entity_poly.pdbx_strand_id
1 'polypeptide(L)'
;MEPIAPEYTVRWHAGHLGVWLQEDPASGAAVISKLVRPLPPHFTQLDTSEGSVGDVLVAVGTTGPITYDDAVELLQHPTLPLDLVFRNRRNDLPLYAAPSSVRRYSFEWTADMK
;
A
#
# COMPACT_ATOMS: atom_id res chain seq x y z
N MET A 1 -5.32 -23.48 -0.56
CA MET A 1 -4.92 -22.63 0.57
C MET A 1 -4.29 -21.39 -0.05
N GLU A 2 -5.05 -20.30 -0.18
CA GLU A 2 -4.50 -19.02 -0.63
C GLU A 2 -3.35 -18.60 0.30
N PRO A 3 -2.23 -18.09 -0.24
CA PRO A 3 -1.19 -17.50 0.57
C PRO A 3 -1.77 -16.24 1.24
N ILE A 4 -1.96 -16.31 2.55
CA ILE A 4 -2.25 -15.15 3.39
C ILE A 4 -1.05 -14.19 3.26
N ALA A 5 -1.24 -13.10 2.51
CA ALA A 5 -0.25 -12.04 2.42
C ALA A 5 0.10 -11.53 3.84
N PRO A 6 1.39 -11.32 4.16
CA PRO A 6 1.80 -10.85 5.47
C PRO A 6 1.17 -9.50 5.79
N GLU A 7 0.47 -9.45 6.92
CA GLU A 7 -0.06 -8.25 7.54
C GLU A 7 0.98 -7.71 8.53
N TYR A 8 1.16 -6.39 8.56
CA TYR A 8 2.09 -5.71 9.45
C TYR A 8 1.44 -4.49 10.09
N THR A 9 1.86 -4.17 11.31
CA THR A 9 1.28 -3.09 12.09
C THR A 9 2.23 -1.91 12.20
N VAL A 10 1.76 -0.75 11.77
CA VAL A 10 2.47 0.53 11.89
C VAL A 10 1.92 1.30 13.08
N ARG A 11 2.75 1.54 14.09
CA ARG A 11 2.36 2.36 15.24
C ARG A 11 2.58 3.84 14.97
N TRP A 12 1.49 4.56 14.77
CA TRP A 12 1.52 6.01 14.68
C TRP A 12 1.50 6.63 16.07
N HIS A 13 2.67 7.07 16.53
CA HIS A 13 2.84 7.63 17.88
C HIS A 13 2.69 9.15 17.92
N ALA A 14 3.23 9.88 16.94
CA ALA A 14 3.27 11.34 16.93
C ALA A 14 3.52 11.90 15.52
N GLY A 15 3.08 13.14 15.26
CA GLY A 15 3.36 13.87 14.02
C GLY A 15 2.47 13.45 12.85
N HIS A 16 2.92 13.74 11.63
CA HIS A 16 2.19 13.36 10.42
C HIS A 16 2.40 11.88 10.10
N LEU A 17 1.34 11.18 9.69
CA LEU A 17 1.44 9.77 9.31
C LEU A 17 2.43 9.56 8.15
N GLY A 18 2.55 10.55 7.25
CA GLY A 18 3.51 10.51 6.14
C GLY A 18 3.17 9.51 5.05
N VAL A 19 1.93 9.01 5.02
CA VAL A 19 1.40 8.21 3.92
C VAL A 19 0.15 8.87 3.36
N TRP A 20 -0.04 8.68 2.06
CA TRP A 20 -1.23 9.07 1.35
C TRP A 20 -2.00 7.81 1.01
N LEU A 21 -3.25 7.76 1.43
CA LEU A 21 -4.17 6.71 1.07
C LEU A 21 -4.98 7.13 -0.15
N GLN A 22 -5.38 6.15 -0.93
CA GLN A 22 -6.29 6.28 -2.05
C GLN A 22 -7.30 5.14 -1.96
N GLU A 23 -8.50 5.36 -2.45
CA GLU A 23 -9.49 4.30 -2.58
C GLU A 23 -9.12 3.35 -3.73
N ASP A 24 -9.18 2.04 -3.48
CA ASP A 24 -9.17 1.03 -4.52
C ASP A 24 -10.59 0.91 -5.10
N PRO A 25 -10.82 1.26 -6.39
CA PRO A 25 -12.16 1.28 -6.97
C PRO A 25 -12.77 -0.11 -7.16
N ALA A 26 -11.98 -1.19 -7.04
CA ALA A 26 -12.50 -2.56 -7.14
C ALA A 26 -13.00 -3.07 -5.78
N SER A 27 -12.35 -2.67 -4.68
CA SER A 27 -12.61 -3.22 -3.34
C SER A 27 -13.19 -2.20 -2.36
N GLY A 28 -13.12 -0.90 -2.63
CA GLY A 28 -13.46 0.19 -1.69
C GLY A 28 -12.49 0.31 -0.51
N ALA A 29 -11.35 -0.38 -0.58
CA ALA A 29 -10.35 -0.42 0.49
C ALA A 29 -9.39 0.76 0.39
N ALA A 30 -8.86 1.21 1.53
CA ALA A 30 -7.79 2.20 1.55
C ALA A 30 -6.46 1.55 1.14
N VAL A 31 -5.80 2.10 0.12
CA VAL A 31 -4.49 1.65 -0.33
C VAL A 31 -3.46 2.78 -0.27
N ILE A 32 -2.21 2.46 0.08
CA ILE A 32 -1.13 3.44 0.09
C ILE A 32 -0.80 3.83 -1.35
N SER A 33 -1.09 5.08 -1.73
CA SER A 33 -0.78 5.64 -3.04
C SER A 33 0.58 6.35 -3.05
N LYS A 34 0.96 6.96 -1.92
CA LYS A 34 2.22 7.70 -1.83
C LYS A 34 2.78 7.70 -0.41
N LEU A 35 4.09 7.78 -0.32
CA LEU A 35 4.82 7.99 0.93
C LEU A 35 5.47 9.36 0.89
N VAL A 36 5.35 10.12 1.97
CA VAL A 36 6.03 11.39 2.16
C VAL A 36 7.52 11.11 2.39
N ARG A 37 8.36 11.94 1.76
CA ARG A 37 9.81 11.96 1.96
C ARG A 37 10.15 13.32 2.58
N PRO A 38 10.87 13.38 3.72
CA PRO A 38 11.45 12.26 4.48
C PRO A 38 10.40 11.35 5.12
N LEU A 39 10.70 10.04 5.22
CA LEU A 39 9.81 9.07 5.86
C LEU A 39 9.78 9.34 7.37
N PRO A 40 8.61 9.25 8.02
CA PRO A 40 8.51 9.39 9.46
C PRO A 40 9.22 8.27 10.23
N PRO A 41 9.57 8.50 11.51
CA PRO A 41 10.28 7.52 12.35
C PRO A 41 9.50 6.21 12.53
N HIS A 42 8.16 6.24 12.59
CA HIS A 42 7.33 5.04 12.69
C HIS A 42 7.38 4.14 11.44
N PHE A 43 7.76 4.68 10.27
CA PHE A 43 8.06 3.89 9.07
C PHE A 43 9.52 3.44 8.99
N THR A 44 10.41 4.04 9.79
CA THR A 44 11.84 3.69 9.79
C THR A 44 12.10 2.40 10.57
N GLN A 45 11.17 2.00 11.44
CA GLN A 45 11.21 0.75 12.19
C GLN A 45 10.65 -0.46 11.42
N LEU A 46 10.06 -0.23 10.24
CA LEU A 46 9.52 -1.29 9.39
C LEU A 46 10.61 -1.89 8.53
N ASP A 47 10.43 -3.14 8.12
CA ASP A 47 11.33 -3.80 7.18
C ASP A 47 11.28 -3.12 5.80
N THR A 48 12.36 -3.26 5.02
CA THR A 48 12.46 -2.62 3.69
C THR A 48 11.36 -3.11 2.71
N SER A 49 10.75 -4.25 3.02
CA SER A 49 9.65 -4.87 2.26
C SER A 49 8.25 -4.39 2.68
N GLU A 50 8.15 -3.64 3.77
CA GLU A 50 6.91 -3.17 4.38
C GLU A 50 6.73 -1.65 4.17
N GLY A 51 5.49 -1.16 4.26
CA GLY A 51 5.21 0.28 4.12
C GLY A 51 5.44 0.80 2.70
N SER A 52 5.07 0.02 1.69
CA SER A 52 5.25 0.38 0.28
C SER A 52 4.00 0.99 -0.33
N VAL A 53 4.17 1.63 -1.49
CA VAL A 53 3.03 2.04 -2.32
C VAL A 53 2.36 0.77 -2.86
N GLY A 54 1.04 0.68 -2.66
CA GLY A 54 0.18 -0.44 -3.04
C GLY A 54 -0.30 -1.31 -1.87
N ASP A 55 0.25 -1.13 -0.66
CA ASP A 55 -0.22 -1.83 0.54
C ASP A 55 -1.65 -1.41 0.91
N VAL A 56 -2.46 -2.36 1.37
CA VAL A 56 -3.87 -2.14 1.70
C VAL A 56 -4.01 -1.96 3.20
N LEU A 57 -4.64 -0.88 3.65
CA LEU A 57 -5.02 -0.70 5.05
C LEU A 57 -6.23 -1.59 5.34
N VAL A 58 -6.05 -2.50 6.29
CA VAL A 58 -7.08 -3.49 6.66
C VAL A 58 -7.79 -3.04 7.93
N ALA A 59 -7.03 -2.55 8.92
CA ALA A 59 -7.56 -2.16 10.21
C ALA A 59 -6.84 -0.95 10.78
N VAL A 60 -7.55 -0.20 11.61
CA VAL A 60 -7.07 0.96 12.35
C VAL A 60 -7.40 0.76 13.83
N GLY A 61 -6.38 0.59 14.66
CA GLY A 61 -6.47 0.26 16.07
C GLY A 61 -7.11 -1.10 16.26
N THR A 62 -8.28 -1.11 16.91
CA THR A 62 -9.13 -2.29 17.10
C THR A 62 -10.27 -2.37 16.07
N THR A 63 -10.37 -1.39 15.17
CA THR A 63 -11.45 -1.30 14.19
C THR A 63 -10.96 -1.86 12.86
N GLY A 64 -11.52 -2.99 12.43
CA GLY A 64 -11.22 -3.64 11.16
C GLY A 64 -12.20 -4.77 10.87
N PRO A 65 -12.49 -5.07 9.58
CA PRO A 65 -12.02 -4.42 8.36
C PRO A 65 -12.65 -3.03 8.13
N ILE A 66 -11.88 -2.06 7.61
CA ILE A 66 -12.36 -0.67 7.37
C ILE A 66 -12.34 -0.29 5.90
N THR A 67 -13.24 0.62 5.51
CA THR A 67 -13.29 1.20 4.15
C THR A 67 -12.39 2.42 4.04
N TYR A 68 -12.15 2.88 2.81
CA TYR A 68 -11.39 4.11 2.59
C TYR A 68 -11.99 5.33 3.30
N ASP A 69 -13.32 5.48 3.26
CA ASP A 69 -14.01 6.61 3.89
C ASP A 69 -13.79 6.63 5.41
N ASP A 70 -14.03 5.49 6.07
CA ASP A 70 -13.83 5.32 7.52
C ASP A 70 -12.35 5.54 7.90
N ALA A 71 -11.42 5.05 7.06
CA ALA A 71 -9.99 5.29 7.23
C ALA A 71 -9.66 6.77 7.18
N VAL A 72 -10.20 7.50 6.20
CA VAL A 72 -9.95 8.93 6.06
C VAL A 72 -10.53 9.70 7.24
N GLU A 73 -11.73 9.37 7.70
CA GLU A 73 -12.33 10.02 8.88
C GLU A 73 -11.46 9.82 10.14
N LEU A 74 -11.01 8.58 10.37
CA LEU A 74 -10.12 8.26 11.49
C LEU A 74 -8.75 8.95 11.39
N LEU A 75 -8.22 9.09 10.18
CA LEU A 75 -6.93 9.74 9.93
C LEU A 75 -7.01 11.26 9.90
N GLN A 76 -8.19 11.84 9.66
CA GLN A 76 -8.46 13.27 9.79
C GLN A 76 -8.50 13.70 11.26
N HIS A 77 -9.04 12.85 12.14
CA HIS A 77 -9.11 13.09 13.58
C HIS A 77 -8.44 11.98 14.39
N PRO A 78 -7.11 11.77 14.21
CA PRO A 78 -6.42 10.64 14.82
C PRO A 78 -6.30 10.83 16.33
N THR A 79 -6.74 9.83 17.09
CA THR A 79 -6.46 9.74 18.52
C THR A 79 -5.17 8.95 18.70
N LEU A 80 -4.05 9.66 18.87
CA LEU A 80 -2.74 9.03 19.04
C LEU A 80 -2.55 8.50 20.47
N PRO A 81 -1.85 7.37 20.67
CA PRO A 81 -1.22 6.51 19.66
C PRO A 81 -2.22 5.61 18.93
N LEU A 82 -1.99 5.39 17.63
CA LEU A 82 -2.87 4.61 16.77
C LEU A 82 -2.09 3.51 16.03
N ASP A 83 -2.52 2.26 16.16
CA ASP A 83 -1.97 1.14 15.39
C ASP A 83 -2.66 1.06 14.03
N LEU A 84 -1.91 0.93 12.94
CA LEU A 84 -2.45 0.80 11.58
C LEU A 84 -2.02 -0.53 11.00
N VAL A 85 -2.97 -1.41 10.70
CA VAL A 85 -2.68 -2.74 10.17
C VAL A 85 -2.78 -2.68 8.66
N PHE A 86 -1.65 -2.87 8.00
CA PHE A 86 -1.54 -2.92 6.55
C PHE A 86 -1.28 -4.34 6.09
N ARG A 87 -1.75 -4.64 4.88
CA ARG A 87 -1.53 -5.90 4.20
C ARG A 87 -0.73 -5.67 2.94
N ASN A 88 0.34 -6.46 2.82
CA ASN A 88 1.27 -6.35 1.71
C ASN A 88 0.73 -6.95 0.42
N ARG A 89 0.27 -6.09 -0.50
CA ARG A 89 -0.17 -6.51 -1.83
C ARG A 89 0.98 -7.00 -2.71
N ARG A 90 2.25 -6.75 -2.37
CA ARG A 90 3.40 -7.26 -3.16
C ARG A 90 3.70 -8.74 -2.91
N ASN A 91 3.28 -9.29 -1.77
CA ASN A 91 3.28 -10.73 -1.51
C ASN A 91 2.05 -11.45 -2.06
N ASP A 92 1.03 -10.70 -2.48
CA ASP A 92 0.13 -11.17 -3.52
C ASP A 92 1.00 -11.24 -4.78
N LEU A 93 1.63 -12.41 -4.98
CA LEU A 93 2.32 -12.75 -6.22
C LEU A 93 1.48 -12.14 -7.33
N PRO A 94 2.03 -11.28 -8.22
CA PRO A 94 1.25 -10.87 -9.35
C PRO A 94 0.85 -12.17 -10.03
N LEU A 95 -0.43 -12.52 -9.94
CA LEU A 95 -1.11 -13.38 -10.90
C LEU A 95 -1.14 -12.56 -12.19
N TYR A 96 0.05 -12.26 -12.72
CA TYR A 96 0.26 -12.15 -14.13
C TYR A 96 0.04 -13.57 -14.65
N ALA A 97 -1.23 -13.99 -14.65
CA ALA A 97 -1.74 -14.84 -15.69
C ALA A 97 -1.54 -14.01 -16.96
N ALA A 98 -0.31 -14.05 -17.48
CA ALA A 98 -0.03 -13.54 -18.80
C ALA A 98 -1.11 -14.18 -19.67
N PRO A 99 -2.01 -13.40 -20.30
CA PRO A 99 -2.78 -13.99 -21.37
C PRO A 99 -1.71 -14.57 -22.30
N SER A 100 -1.81 -15.86 -22.62
CA SER A 100 -0.85 -16.62 -23.43
C SER A 100 -0.72 -16.11 -24.87
N SER A 101 -1.14 -14.86 -25.11
CA SER A 101 -0.89 -14.01 -26.27
C SER A 101 -0.02 -12.81 -25.88
N VAL A 102 1.15 -13.04 -25.28
CA VAL A 102 2.20 -12.01 -25.26
C VAL A 102 2.72 -11.88 -26.69
N ARG A 103 2.13 -10.99 -27.47
CA ARG A 103 2.82 -10.39 -28.61
C ARG A 103 4.09 -9.77 -28.05
N ARG A 104 5.24 -10.38 -28.33
CA ARG A 104 6.56 -9.85 -28.00
C ARG A 104 6.69 -8.46 -28.63
N TYR A 105 6.45 -7.41 -27.86
CA TYR A 105 6.85 -6.07 -28.25
C TYR A 105 8.34 -5.95 -27.99
N SER A 106 9.13 -6.34 -28.99
CA SER A 106 10.53 -5.94 -29.08
C SER A 106 10.53 -4.47 -29.50
N PHE A 107 10.85 -3.58 -28.57
CA PHE A 107 11.18 -2.20 -28.92
C PHE A 107 12.60 -2.19 -29.50
N GLU A 108 12.70 -2.45 -30.81
CA GLU A 108 13.92 -2.18 -31.56
C GLU A 108 14.02 -0.65 -31.74
N TRP A 109 14.89 -0.03 -30.95
CA TRP A 109 15.28 1.36 -31.18
C TRP A 109 15.99 1.45 -32.54
N THR A 110 15.27 1.83 -33.58
CA THR A 110 15.88 2.28 -34.83
C THR A 110 16.32 3.72 -34.60
N ALA A 111 17.59 3.89 -34.22
CA ALA A 111 18.24 5.18 -34.30
C ALA A 111 18.40 5.53 -35.80
N ASP A 112 17.43 6.26 -36.32
CA ASP A 112 17.59 7.00 -37.58
C ASP A 112 18.71 8.02 -37.39
N MET A 113 19.84 7.80 -38.05
CA MET A 113 20.87 8.80 -38.25
C MET A 113 21.17 8.89 -39.75
N LYS A 114 20.51 9.88 -40.35
CA LYS A 114 20.86 10.73 -41.49
C LYS A 114 22.14 10.43 -42.28
#